data_AF-A0A2D4FCV5-F1
#
_entry.id   AF-A0A2D4FCV5-F1
#
_cell.length_a   1.000
_cell.length_b   1.000
_cell.length_c   1.000
_cell.angle_alpha   90.00
_cell.angle_beta   90.00
_cell.angle_gamma   90.00
#
_symmetry.space_group_name_H-M   'P 1'
#
loop_
_entity.id
_entity.type
_entity.pdbx_description
1 polymer ?
#
loop_
_entity_poly.entity_id
_entity_poly.type
_entity_poly.pdbx_seq_one_letter_code
_entity_poly.pdbx_strand_id
1 'polypeptide(L)'
;SWHLWEALRALNYSHLSEQRQGVLNASYAAQLEREGLWEWAVFVHLHTPNARTRERAVRELLNRHCKLLESPESQEKEAFLTQKLCVPPEWIYEAKALWARREGNKPQEALYLFKAGHWNRCHQLVVRHLASDAIINENYTYLKGFLEDLASPERCGLIQGWDTAGLVFLDYLRVIEMVSRIQQLDCTGYELEELHS
;
A
#
# COMPACT_ATOMS: atom_id res chain seq x y z
N SER A 1 -19.08 13.75 27.23
CA SER A 1 -19.31 12.43 27.84
C SER A 1 -18.11 11.49 27.65
N TRP A 2 -17.55 11.37 26.45
CA TRP A 2 -16.37 10.52 26.17
C TRP A 2 -15.13 10.86 27.03
N HIS A 3 -14.69 12.12 27.03
CA HIS A 3 -13.52 12.56 27.84
C HIS A 3 -13.67 12.27 29.34
N LEU A 4 -14.88 12.46 29.88
CA LEU A 4 -15.16 12.15 31.29
C LEU A 4 -15.01 10.66 31.57
N TRP A 5 -15.52 9.80 30.68
CA TRP A 5 -15.36 8.36 30.80
C TRP A 5 -13.89 7.95 30.76
N GLU A 6 -13.09 8.50 29.85
CA GLU A 6 -11.66 8.23 29.77
C GLU A 6 -10.89 8.68 31.03
N ALA A 7 -11.25 9.84 31.60
CA ALA A 7 -10.68 10.30 32.87
C ALA A 7 -11.06 9.36 34.04
N LEU A 8 -12.32 8.93 34.13
CA LEU A 8 -12.77 7.96 35.14
C LEU A 8 -12.06 6.60 34.97
N ARG A 9 -11.86 6.16 33.74
CA ARG A 9 -11.12 4.92 33.44
C ARG A 9 -9.67 5.00 33.89
N ALA A 10 -9.00 6.13 33.67
CA ALA A 10 -7.64 6.38 34.17
C ALA A 10 -7.55 6.36 35.71
N LEU A 11 -8.65 6.69 36.40
CA LEU A 11 -8.80 6.59 37.85
C LEU A 11 -9.27 5.18 38.32
N ASN A 12 -9.23 4.17 37.45
CA ASN A 12 -9.62 2.78 37.71
C ASN A 12 -11.12 2.54 37.98
N TYR A 13 -12.03 3.42 37.52
CA TYR A 13 -13.46 3.13 37.54
C TYR A 13 -13.86 2.20 36.37
N SER A 14 -14.39 1.02 36.69
CA SER A 14 -14.69 -0.05 35.72
C SER A 14 -16.18 -0.36 35.54
N HIS A 15 -17.08 0.50 36.02
CA HIS A 15 -18.53 0.21 36.08
C HIS A 15 -19.26 0.27 34.73
N LEU A 16 -18.67 0.85 33.68
CA LEU A 16 -19.33 0.93 32.38
C LEU A 16 -19.11 -0.35 31.58
N SER A 17 -20.19 -1.05 31.23
CA SER A 17 -20.13 -2.22 30.35
C SER A 17 -19.41 -1.92 29.03
N GLU A 18 -18.67 -2.89 28.49
CA GLU A 18 -17.97 -2.78 27.20
C GLU A 18 -18.89 -2.34 26.04
N GLN A 19 -20.14 -2.83 26.01
CA GLN A 19 -21.12 -2.43 24.99
C GLN A 19 -21.41 -0.92 25.02
N ARG A 20 -21.64 -0.36 26.21
CA ARG A 20 -21.88 1.09 26.38
C ARG A 20 -20.63 1.91 26.05
N GLN A 21 -19.45 1.41 26.40
CA GLN A 21 -18.19 2.04 25.98
C GLN A 21 -18.06 2.06 24.45
N GLY A 22 -18.38 0.95 23.78
CA GLY A 22 -18.38 0.86 22.32
C GLY A 22 -19.33 1.87 21.67
N VAL A 23 -20.56 1.99 22.19
CA VAL A 23 -21.54 2.99 21.72
C VAL A 23 -21.03 4.42 21.95
N LEU A 24 -20.43 4.70 23.10
CA LEU A 24 -19.86 6.00 23.41
C LEU A 24 -18.72 6.36 22.45
N ASN A 25 -17.77 5.44 22.23
CA ASN A 25 -16.66 5.63 21.30
C ASN A 25 -17.17 5.82 19.87
N ALA A 26 -18.09 4.96 19.40
CA ALA A 26 -18.65 5.05 18.05
C ALA A 26 -19.43 6.36 17.83
N SER A 27 -20.25 6.77 18.79
CA SER A 27 -21.03 8.01 18.68
C SER A 27 -20.14 9.26 18.64
N TYR A 28 -19.09 9.31 19.45
CA TYR A 28 -18.16 10.44 19.47
C TYR A 28 -17.25 10.44 18.24
N ALA A 29 -16.75 9.29 17.81
CA ALA A 29 -15.99 9.16 16.56
C ALA A 29 -16.81 9.60 15.34
N ALA A 30 -18.10 9.23 15.28
CA ALA A 30 -18.99 9.66 14.20
C ALA A 30 -19.23 11.18 14.19
N GLN A 31 -19.27 11.84 15.37
CA GLN A 31 -19.36 13.30 15.45
C GLN A 31 -18.09 13.95 14.91
N LEU A 32 -16.91 13.45 15.28
CA LEU A 32 -15.63 13.97 14.78
C LEU A 32 -15.49 13.77 13.26
N GLU A 33 -15.92 12.60 12.76
CA GLU A 33 -15.92 12.31 11.33
C GLU A 33 -16.80 13.29 10.55
N ARG A 34 -17.98 13.64 11.09
CA ARG A 34 -18.89 14.62 10.48
C ARG A 34 -18.29 16.02 10.39
N GLU A 35 -17.51 16.43 11.38
CA GLU A 35 -16.81 17.73 11.40
C GLU A 35 -15.52 17.72 10.56
N GLY A 36 -15.18 16.60 9.90
CA GLY A 36 -13.98 16.47 9.07
C GLY A 36 -12.68 16.18 9.84
N LEU A 37 -12.79 15.97 11.16
CA LEU A 37 -11.70 15.65 12.09
C LEU A 37 -11.53 14.13 12.24
N TRP A 38 -11.44 13.42 11.12
CA TRP A 38 -11.42 11.95 11.10
C TRP A 38 -10.16 11.36 11.72
N GLU A 39 -9.03 12.08 11.71
CA GLU A 39 -7.79 11.68 12.39
C GLU A 39 -7.98 11.55 13.92
N TRP A 40 -8.84 12.38 14.50
CA TRP A 40 -9.23 12.30 15.91
C TRP A 40 -10.27 11.21 16.16
N ALA A 41 -11.11 10.89 15.17
CA ALA A 41 -12.00 9.74 15.24
C ALA A 41 -11.20 8.42 15.31
N VAL A 42 -10.05 8.33 14.62
CA VAL A 42 -9.10 7.21 14.80
C VAL A 42 -8.60 7.14 16.24
N PHE A 43 -8.16 8.27 16.81
CA PHE A 43 -7.74 8.34 18.21
C PHE A 43 -8.82 7.83 19.17
N VAL A 44 -10.08 8.21 18.98
CA VAL A 44 -11.19 7.70 19.79
C VAL A 44 -11.34 6.19 19.66
N HIS A 45 -11.28 5.63 18.44
CA HIS A 45 -11.37 4.20 18.24
C HIS A 45 -10.21 3.42 18.86
N LEU A 46 -9.00 4.01 18.94
CA LEU A 46 -7.85 3.39 19.61
C LEU A 46 -8.08 3.14 21.11
N HIS A 47 -9.01 3.85 21.75
CA HIS A 47 -9.38 3.63 23.16
C HIS A 47 -10.37 2.49 23.37
N THR A 48 -10.80 1.80 22.31
CA THR A 48 -11.66 0.62 22.39
C THR A 48 -10.89 -0.56 23.00
N PRO A 49 -11.40 -1.23 24.04
CA PRO A 49 -10.64 -2.27 24.75
C PRO A 49 -10.38 -3.50 23.87
N ASN A 50 -11.41 -3.97 23.15
CA ASN A 50 -11.30 -5.14 22.29
C ASN A 50 -10.41 -4.87 21.07
N ALA A 51 -9.33 -5.64 20.96
CA ALA A 51 -8.34 -5.49 19.89
C ALA A 51 -8.94 -5.69 18.50
N ARG A 52 -9.80 -6.70 18.30
CA ARG A 52 -10.40 -7.01 17.00
C ARG A 52 -11.35 -5.89 16.55
N THR A 53 -12.18 -5.41 17.47
CA THR A 53 -13.11 -4.32 17.19
C THR A 53 -12.37 -3.00 16.93
N ARG A 54 -11.32 -2.72 17.71
CA ARG A 54 -10.45 -1.56 17.53
C ARG A 54 -9.80 -1.56 16.15
N GLU A 55 -9.11 -2.65 15.80
CA GLU A 55 -8.46 -2.80 14.50
C GLU A 55 -9.46 -2.62 13.34
N ARG A 56 -10.59 -3.31 13.41
CA ARG A 56 -11.64 -3.20 12.39
C ARG A 56 -12.14 -1.77 12.23
N ALA A 57 -12.47 -1.10 13.32
CA ALA A 57 -13.00 0.27 13.29
C ALA A 57 -11.98 1.27 12.71
N VAL A 58 -10.70 1.14 13.10
CA VAL A 58 -9.63 1.98 12.57
C VAL A 58 -9.45 1.73 11.07
N ARG A 59 -9.34 0.48 10.64
CA ARG A 59 -9.20 0.14 9.21
C ARG A 59 -10.41 0.60 8.38
N GLU A 60 -11.63 0.45 8.89
CA GLU A 60 -12.84 0.94 8.22
C GLU A 60 -12.84 2.47 8.06
N LEU A 61 -12.28 3.20 9.02
CA LEU A 61 -12.17 4.66 8.95
C LEU A 61 -11.08 5.10 7.97
N LEU A 62 -9.90 4.45 8.01
CA LEU A 62 -8.83 4.69 7.02
C LEU A 62 -9.31 4.40 5.60
N ASN A 63 -10.02 3.29 5.38
CA ASN A 63 -10.59 2.93 4.07
C ASN A 63 -11.59 3.96 3.53
N ARG A 64 -12.18 4.81 4.38
CA ARG A 64 -13.12 5.87 3.98
C ARG A 64 -12.42 7.19 3.66
N HIS A 65 -11.33 7.50 4.36
CA HIS A 65 -10.73 8.85 4.33
C HIS A 65 -9.33 8.92 3.68
N CYS A 66 -8.55 7.84 3.67
CA CYS A 66 -7.26 7.76 2.99
C CYS A 66 -7.44 7.55 1.48
N LYS A 67 -7.99 8.57 0.80
CA LYS A 67 -8.16 8.60 -0.65
C LYS A 67 -6.81 8.73 -1.37
N LEU A 68 -6.81 8.47 -2.67
CA LEU A 68 -5.62 8.61 -3.52
C LEU A 68 -5.17 10.04 -3.75
N LEU A 69 -6.10 10.99 -3.74
CA LEU A 69 -5.79 12.37 -4.03
C LEU A 69 -5.15 13.01 -2.80
N GLU A 70 -3.82 13.13 -2.84
CA GLU A 70 -3.03 13.69 -1.75
C GLU A 70 -3.14 15.22 -1.75
N SER A 71 -3.95 15.75 -0.85
CA SER A 71 -3.87 17.17 -0.45
C SER A 71 -2.81 17.33 0.65
N PRO A 72 -2.18 18.52 0.80
CA PRO A 72 -1.24 18.75 1.90
C PRO A 72 -1.89 18.46 3.26
N GLU A 73 -3.17 18.79 3.42
CA GLU A 73 -3.95 18.48 4.63
C GLU A 73 -4.08 16.97 4.88
N SER A 74 -4.30 16.17 3.82
CA SER A 74 -4.36 14.70 3.96
C SER A 74 -3.02 14.09 4.36
N GLN A 75 -1.91 14.62 3.83
CA GLN A 75 -0.56 14.17 4.17
C GLN A 75 -0.20 14.52 5.63
N GLU A 76 -0.60 15.71 6.10
CA GLU A 76 -0.44 16.10 7.50
C GLU A 76 -1.24 15.19 8.44
N LYS A 77 -2.49 14.85 8.08
CA LYS A 77 -3.31 13.90 8.83
C LYS A 77 -2.69 12.50 8.86
N GLU A 78 -2.20 11.99 7.73
CA GLU A 78 -1.50 10.69 7.67
C GLU A 78 -0.19 10.69 8.48
N ALA A 79 0.57 11.79 8.46
CA ALA A 79 1.77 11.97 9.28
C ALA A 79 1.42 11.98 10.77
N PHE A 80 0.32 12.63 11.16
CA PHE A 80 -0.17 12.60 12.53
C PHE A 80 -0.51 11.18 12.99
N LEU A 81 -1.22 10.39 12.16
CA LEU A 81 -1.56 9.00 12.50
C LEU A 81 -0.32 8.12 12.70
N THR A 82 0.67 8.24 11.83
CA THR A 82 1.89 7.41 11.88
C THR A 82 2.85 7.87 12.98
N GLN A 83 3.07 9.18 13.13
CA GLN A 83 4.07 9.71 14.06
C GLN A 83 3.55 9.92 15.48
N LYS A 84 2.28 10.29 15.67
CA LYS A 84 1.70 10.59 16.99
C LYS A 84 0.86 9.44 17.54
N LEU A 85 0.02 8.84 16.70
CA LEU A 85 -0.85 7.74 17.10
C LEU A 85 -0.21 6.36 16.93
N CYS A 86 0.97 6.28 16.30
CA CYS A 86 1.68 5.04 16.00
C CYS A 86 0.83 4.02 15.24
N VAL A 87 -0.07 4.50 14.36
CA VAL A 87 -0.84 3.63 13.46
C VAL A 87 0.12 3.03 12.43
N PRO A 88 0.08 1.71 12.19
CA PRO A 88 0.95 1.08 11.20
C PRO A 88 0.75 1.70 9.80
N PRO A 89 1.82 2.17 9.11
CA PRO A 89 1.69 2.79 7.79
C PRO A 89 1.14 1.82 6.74
N GLU A 90 1.30 0.51 6.95
CA GLU A 90 0.76 -0.54 6.10
C GLU A 90 -0.76 -0.43 5.96
N TRP A 91 -1.47 -0.04 7.01
CA TRP A 91 -2.94 0.12 6.98
C TRP A 91 -3.38 1.31 6.13
N ILE A 92 -2.58 2.37 6.10
CA ILE A 92 -2.82 3.53 5.25
C ILE A 92 -2.60 3.14 3.78
N TYR A 93 -1.52 2.42 3.49
CA TYR A 93 -1.26 1.92 2.14
C TYR A 93 -2.30 0.89 1.70
N GLU A 94 -2.79 0.03 2.59
CA GLU A 94 -3.90 -0.89 2.29
C GLU A 94 -5.17 -0.12 1.88
N ALA A 95 -5.48 0.97 2.60
CA ALA A 95 -6.59 1.85 2.24
C ALA A 95 -6.39 2.53 0.88
N LYS A 96 -5.20 3.07 0.60
CA LYS A 96 -4.87 3.69 -0.70
C LYS A 96 -4.95 2.67 -1.86
N ALA A 97 -4.49 1.44 -1.64
CA ALA A 97 -4.63 0.35 -2.61
C ALA A 97 -6.10 0.05 -2.92
N LEU A 98 -6.97 0.04 -1.90
CA LEU A 98 -8.41 -0.15 -2.08
C LEU A 98 -9.04 0.97 -2.94
N TRP A 99 -8.62 2.22 -2.76
CA TRP A 99 -9.07 3.33 -3.59
C TRP A 99 -8.57 3.21 -5.03
N ALA A 100 -7.30 2.84 -5.25
CA ALA A 100 -6.76 2.58 -6.59
C ALA A 100 -7.52 1.50 -7.34
N ARG A 101 -7.91 0.45 -6.63
CA ARG A 101 -8.78 -0.57 -7.17
C ARG A 101 -10.14 -0.03 -7.60
N ARG A 102 -10.75 0.85 -6.81
CA ARG A 102 -12.06 1.47 -7.12
C ARG A 102 -11.99 2.40 -8.32
N GLU A 103 -10.90 3.13 -8.48
CA GLU A 103 -10.66 4.02 -9.62
C GLU A 103 -10.18 3.27 -10.88
N GLY A 104 -9.86 1.97 -10.76
CA GLY A 104 -9.35 1.16 -11.86
C GLY A 104 -7.87 1.39 -12.18
N ASN A 105 -7.15 2.14 -11.32
CA ASN A 105 -5.74 2.44 -11.48
C ASN A 105 -4.87 1.28 -10.95
N LYS A 106 -4.74 0.25 -11.78
CA LYS A 106 -3.96 -0.97 -11.49
C LYS A 106 -2.48 -0.70 -11.12
N PRO A 107 -1.72 0.20 -11.78
CA PRO A 107 -0.33 0.42 -11.41
C PRO A 107 -0.19 1.07 -10.02
N GLN A 108 -1.07 2.00 -9.66
CA GLN A 108 -1.11 2.55 -8.31
C GLN A 108 -1.55 1.50 -7.29
N GLU A 109 -2.53 0.64 -7.63
CA GLU A 109 -2.96 -0.46 -6.77
C GLU A 109 -1.79 -1.41 -6.45
N ALA A 110 -1.02 -1.84 -7.44
CA ALA A 110 0.18 -2.67 -7.24
C ALA A 110 1.19 -1.98 -6.31
N LEU A 111 1.50 -0.69 -6.56
CA LEU A 111 2.47 0.06 -5.76
C LEU A 111 2.06 0.18 -4.29
N TYR A 112 0.78 0.46 -4.02
CA TYR A 112 0.30 0.55 -2.64
C TYR A 112 0.18 -0.83 -1.97
N LEU A 113 -0.20 -1.89 -2.71
CA LEU A 113 -0.18 -3.26 -2.18
C LEU A 113 1.24 -3.72 -1.83
N PHE A 114 2.23 -3.33 -2.64
CA PHE A 114 3.64 -3.54 -2.35
C PHE A 114 4.04 -2.82 -1.04
N LYS A 115 3.74 -1.52 -0.92
CA LYS A 115 4.05 -0.76 0.31
C LYS A 115 3.30 -1.27 1.56
N ALA A 116 2.11 -1.85 1.39
CA ALA A 116 1.34 -2.47 2.48
C ALA A 116 1.83 -3.88 2.88
N GLY A 117 2.83 -4.43 2.18
CA GLY A 117 3.36 -5.77 2.45
C GLY A 117 2.50 -6.93 1.91
N HIS A 118 1.52 -6.65 1.04
CA HIS A 118 0.66 -7.66 0.42
C HIS A 118 1.27 -8.24 -0.86
N TRP A 119 2.45 -8.86 -0.75
CA TRP A 119 3.28 -9.33 -1.87
C TRP A 119 2.53 -10.29 -2.81
N ASN A 120 1.79 -11.26 -2.27
CA ASN A 120 1.03 -12.24 -3.07
C ASN A 120 -0.02 -11.57 -3.97
N ARG A 121 -0.79 -10.65 -3.39
CA ARG A 121 -1.85 -9.95 -4.12
C ARG A 121 -1.26 -9.00 -5.15
N CYS A 122 -0.16 -8.33 -4.79
CA CYS A 122 0.62 -7.48 -5.66
C CYS A 122 1.15 -8.27 -6.88
N HIS A 123 1.84 -9.39 -6.64
CA HIS A 123 2.37 -10.27 -7.68
C HIS A 123 1.30 -10.75 -8.66
N GLN A 124 0.16 -11.24 -8.14
CA GLN A 124 -0.96 -11.67 -8.99
C GLN A 124 -1.48 -10.53 -9.87
N LEU A 125 -1.55 -9.31 -9.34
CA LEU A 125 -2.00 -8.15 -10.09
C LEU A 125 -1.00 -7.74 -11.17
N VAL A 126 0.30 -7.80 -10.86
CA VAL A 126 1.37 -7.51 -11.83
C VAL A 126 1.33 -8.50 -12.98
N VAL A 127 1.39 -9.80 -12.67
CA VAL A 127 1.41 -10.88 -13.67
C VAL A 127 0.18 -10.86 -14.57
N ARG A 128 -1.01 -10.62 -14.00
CA ARG A 128 -2.26 -10.70 -14.78
C ARG A 128 -2.55 -9.47 -15.62
N HIS A 129 -2.04 -8.30 -15.24
CA HIS A 129 -2.45 -7.04 -15.87
C HIS A 129 -1.28 -6.15 -16.24
N LEU A 130 -0.38 -5.84 -15.31
CA LEU A 130 0.71 -4.90 -15.60
C LEU A 130 1.76 -5.49 -16.53
N ALA A 131 2.02 -6.79 -16.47
CA ALA A 131 3.04 -7.42 -17.30
C ALA A 131 2.73 -7.29 -18.79
N SER A 132 1.50 -7.63 -19.21
CA SER A 132 1.05 -7.45 -20.59
C SER A 132 1.04 -5.99 -21.00
N ASP A 133 0.51 -5.10 -20.14
CA ASP A 133 0.41 -3.67 -20.44
C ASP A 133 1.80 -3.02 -20.59
N ALA A 134 2.76 -3.40 -19.75
CA ALA A 134 4.13 -2.89 -19.81
C ALA A 134 4.90 -3.42 -21.03
N ILE A 135 4.67 -4.68 -21.43
CA ILE A 135 5.28 -5.23 -22.65
C ILE A 135 4.73 -4.54 -23.89
N ILE A 136 3.41 -4.34 -23.98
CA ILE A 136 2.76 -3.68 -25.13
C ILE A 136 3.22 -2.22 -25.25
N ASN A 137 3.34 -1.52 -24.12
CA ASN A 137 3.76 -0.12 -24.10
C ASN A 137 5.29 0.06 -24.05
N GLU A 138 6.06 -1.01 -24.22
CA GLU A 138 7.54 -1.03 -24.17
C GLU A 138 8.14 -0.42 -22.88
N ASN A 139 7.37 -0.40 -21.79
CA ASN A 139 7.79 0.17 -20.51
C ASN A 139 8.50 -0.89 -19.65
N TYR A 140 9.59 -1.41 -20.18
CA TYR A 140 10.35 -2.52 -19.59
C TYR A 140 11.07 -2.12 -18.28
N THR A 141 11.48 -0.86 -18.15
CA THR A 141 12.22 -0.36 -16.98
C THR A 141 11.36 -0.32 -15.73
N TYR A 142 10.11 0.16 -15.85
CA TYR A 142 9.15 0.18 -14.75
C TYR A 142 8.82 -1.22 -14.24
N LEU A 143 8.52 -2.15 -15.16
CA LEU A 143 8.20 -3.53 -14.80
C LEU A 143 9.40 -4.24 -14.18
N LYS A 144 10.61 -4.03 -14.72
CA LYS A 144 11.85 -4.62 -14.20
C LYS A 144 12.12 -4.16 -12.77
N GLY A 145 12.14 -2.85 -12.50
CA GLY A 145 12.39 -2.34 -11.15
C GLY A 145 11.39 -2.89 -10.13
N PHE A 146 10.12 -2.96 -10.51
CA PHE A 146 9.07 -3.51 -9.65
C PHE A 146 9.23 -5.02 -9.37
N LEU A 147 9.62 -5.80 -10.38
CA LEU A 147 9.90 -7.22 -10.23
C LEU A 147 11.20 -7.49 -9.46
N GLU A 148 12.23 -6.66 -9.62
CA GLU A 148 13.48 -6.75 -8.86
C GLU A 148 13.25 -6.47 -7.37
N ASP A 149 12.41 -5.49 -7.04
CA ASP A 149 12.00 -5.19 -5.67
C ASP A 149 11.22 -6.35 -5.01
N LEU A 150 10.45 -7.10 -5.80
CA LEU A 150 9.75 -8.32 -5.37
C LEU A 150 10.66 -9.55 -5.36
N ALA A 151 11.72 -9.57 -6.17
CA ALA A 151 12.68 -10.67 -6.29
C ALA A 151 13.65 -10.77 -5.12
N SER A 152 13.59 -9.85 -4.15
CA SER A 152 14.47 -9.91 -2.98
C SER A 152 14.29 -11.25 -2.24
N PRO A 153 15.39 -11.87 -1.77
CA PRO A 153 15.37 -13.23 -1.24
C PRO A 153 14.45 -13.43 -0.03
N GLU A 154 14.20 -12.35 0.72
CA GLU A 154 13.27 -12.34 1.85
C GLU A 154 11.79 -12.40 1.43
N ARG A 155 11.47 -11.93 0.22
CA ARG A 155 10.10 -11.77 -0.28
C ARG A 155 9.71 -12.86 -1.26
N CYS A 156 10.62 -13.27 -2.15
CA CYS A 156 10.31 -14.26 -3.17
C CYS A 156 9.84 -15.60 -2.58
N GLY A 157 10.39 -16.02 -1.44
CA GLY A 157 9.97 -17.24 -0.72
C GLY A 157 8.57 -17.17 -0.09
N LEU A 158 8.02 -15.96 0.10
CA LEU A 158 6.67 -15.75 0.62
C LEU A 158 5.62 -15.63 -0.49
N ILE A 159 6.06 -15.48 -1.74
CA ILE A 159 5.20 -15.26 -2.90
C ILE A 159 4.87 -16.60 -3.55
N GLN A 160 3.58 -16.93 -3.60
CA GLN A 160 3.09 -18.16 -4.22
C GLN A 160 3.26 -18.10 -5.74
N GLY A 161 3.96 -19.09 -6.30
CA GLY A 161 4.15 -19.20 -7.75
C GLY A 161 5.05 -18.11 -8.35
N TRP A 162 5.92 -17.50 -7.53
CA TRP A 162 6.92 -16.55 -8.01
C TRP A 162 7.75 -17.13 -9.15
N ASP A 163 8.25 -18.35 -8.95
CA ASP A 163 9.13 -19.09 -9.86
C ASP A 163 8.49 -19.31 -11.23
N THR A 164 7.17 -19.57 -11.25
CA THR A 164 6.42 -19.89 -12.47
C THR A 164 6.00 -18.69 -13.30
N ALA A 165 5.98 -17.49 -12.73
CA ALA A 165 5.49 -16.30 -13.42
C ALA A 165 6.37 -15.08 -13.20
N GLY A 166 6.58 -14.67 -11.95
CA GLY A 166 7.35 -13.46 -11.63
C GLY A 166 8.79 -13.54 -12.13
N LEU A 167 9.44 -14.68 -11.85
CA LEU A 167 10.81 -14.94 -12.31
C LEU A 167 10.89 -15.03 -13.84
N VAL A 168 9.91 -15.69 -14.47
CA VAL A 168 9.87 -15.83 -15.94
C VAL A 168 9.82 -14.46 -16.63
N PHE A 169 8.99 -13.52 -16.13
CA PHE A 169 8.97 -12.16 -16.67
C PHE A 169 10.28 -11.43 -16.42
N LEU A 170 10.89 -11.59 -15.25
CA LEU A 170 12.18 -10.95 -14.95
C LEU A 170 13.30 -11.47 -15.86
N ASP A 171 13.36 -12.78 -16.10
CA ASP A 171 14.34 -13.39 -17.00
C ASP A 171 14.10 -12.98 -18.45
N TYR A 172 12.84 -12.90 -18.89
CA TYR A 172 12.50 -12.35 -20.20
C TYR A 172 13.01 -10.92 -20.40
N LEU A 173 12.79 -10.04 -19.41
CA LEU A 173 13.27 -8.65 -19.47
C LEU A 173 14.79 -8.57 -19.53
N ARG A 174 15.50 -9.43 -18.78
CA ARG A 174 16.97 -9.52 -18.82
C ARG A 174 17.48 -9.98 -20.19
N VAL A 175 16.81 -10.95 -20.81
CA VAL A 175 17.15 -11.43 -22.16
C VAL A 175 16.96 -10.32 -23.19
N ILE A 176 15.86 -9.58 -23.15
CA ILE A 176 15.64 -8.44 -24.07
C ILE A 176 16.75 -7.40 -23.92
N GLU A 177 17.12 -7.04 -22.70
CA GLU A 177 18.18 -6.07 -22.43
C GLU A 177 19.55 -6.57 -22.89
N MET A 178 19.81 -7.88 -22.76
CA MET A 178 21.03 -8.48 -23.28
C MET A 178 21.08 -8.47 -24.81
N VAL A 179 19.96 -8.79 -25.47
CA VAL A 179 19.84 -8.76 -26.93
C VAL A 179 20.01 -7.34 -27.46
N SER A 180 19.40 -6.33 -26.83
CA SER A 180 19.55 -4.94 -27.24
C SER A 180 20.99 -4.44 -27.08
N ARG A 181 21.68 -4.85 -26.00
CA ARG A 181 23.13 -4.58 -25.84
C ARG A 181 23.97 -5.22 -26.94
N ILE A 182 23.70 -6.47 -27.31
CA ILE A 182 24.45 -7.17 -28.36
C ILE A 182 24.23 -6.48 -29.71
N GLN A 183 22.99 -6.16 -30.06
CA GLN A 183 22.66 -5.43 -31.29
C GLN A 183 23.38 -4.07 -31.38
N GLN A 184 23.47 -3.33 -30.27
CA GLN A 184 24.23 -2.06 -30.25
C GLN A 184 25.72 -2.27 -30.50
N LEU A 185 26.33 -3.33 -29.95
CA LEU A 185 27.74 -3.65 -30.15
C LEU A 185 28.02 -4.07 -31.60
N ASP A 186 27.16 -4.88 -32.20
CA ASP A 186 27.29 -5.30 -33.59
C ASP A 186 27.17 -4.10 -34.54
N CYS A 187 26.25 -3.15 -34.29
CA CYS A 187 26.15 -1.91 -35.06
C CYS A 187 27.43 -1.05 -34.99
N THR A 188 28.08 -0.97 -33.82
CA THR A 188 29.36 -0.23 -33.70
C THR A 188 30.53 -0.95 -34.39
N GLY A 189 30.47 -2.28 -34.53
CA GLY A 189 31.47 -3.05 -35.27
C GLY A 189 31.49 -2.70 -36.76
N TYR A 190 30.30 -2.58 -37.37
CA TYR A 190 30.17 -2.21 -38.79
C TYR A 190 30.64 -0.77 -39.08
N GLU A 191 30.36 0.20 -38.20
CA GLU A 191 30.85 1.58 -38.36
C GLU A 191 32.39 1.68 -38.27
N LEU A 192 33.03 0.81 -37.48
CA LEU A 192 34.49 0.75 -37.38
C LEU A 192 35.14 0.07 -38.59
N GLU A 193 34.44 -0.85 -39.26
CA GLU A 193 34.90 -1.45 -40.52
C GLU A 193 34.81 -0.45 -41.69
N GLU A 194 33.77 0.39 -41.75
CA GLU A 194 33.62 1.45 -42.78
C GLU A 194 34.68 2.56 -42.65
N LEU A 195 35.16 2.88 -41.45
CA LEU A 195 36.18 3.90 -41.22
C LEU A 195 37.62 3.43 -41.54
N HIS A 196 37.83 2.12 -41.73
CA HIS A 196 39.14 1.53 -42.07
C HIS A 196 39.30 1.20 -43.56
N SER A 197 38.27 1.42 -44.39
CA SER A 197 38.31 1.33 -45.85
C SER A 197 38.42 2.70 -46.52
#